data_AF-A0A373UBZ6-F1
#
_entry.id   AF-A0A373UBZ6-F1
#
_cell.length_a   1.000
_cell.length_b   1.000
_cell.length_c   1.000
_cell.angle_alpha   90.00
_cell.angle_beta   90.00
_cell.angle_gamma   90.00
#
_symmetry.space_group_name_H-M   'P 1'
#
loop_
_entity.id
_entity.type
_entity.pdbx_description
1 polymer ?
#
loop_
_entity_poly.entity_id
_entity_poly.type
_entity_poly.pdbx_seq_one_letter_code
_entity_poly.pdbx_strand_id
1 'polypeptide(L)'
;MTENRIRELRKSHNMSQEALGAVINTTQQAVSKMEKDICFISTDLLISMAEYFNVTTDYILGLSDIKRDLSGQFRMNQEMDQCYDIVLRYRNLSDINQKTLRCVLKRLEQAQLEEIELCTKEVKTNAEDSCM
;
A
#
# COMPACT_ATOMS: atom_id res chain seq x y z
N MET A 1 -8.83 25.26 3.74
CA MET A 1 -8.17 23.94 3.92
C MET A 1 -9.15 22.92 3.42
N THR A 2 -9.18 22.69 2.12
CA THR A 2 -10.06 21.69 1.50
C THR A 2 -9.54 20.30 1.88
N GLU A 3 -10.37 19.50 2.52
CA GLU A 3 -10.09 18.11 2.85
C GLU A 3 -10.00 17.30 1.55
N ASN A 4 -8.80 16.86 1.20
CA ASN A 4 -8.59 15.99 0.06
C ASN A 4 -8.31 14.56 0.57
N ARG A 5 -9.19 13.63 0.23
CA ARG A 5 -9.17 12.24 0.74
C ARG A 5 -7.90 11.49 0.33
N ILE A 6 -7.31 11.80 -0.82
CA ILE A 6 -6.03 11.22 -1.26
C ILE A 6 -4.91 11.62 -0.30
N ARG A 7 -4.85 12.91 0.08
CA ARG A 7 -3.85 13.42 1.01
C ARG A 7 -3.99 12.79 2.40
N GLU A 8 -5.21 12.61 2.87
CA GLU A 8 -5.50 11.95 4.15
C GLU A 8 -5.06 10.49 4.15
N LEU A 9 -5.46 9.74 3.12
CA LEU A 9 -5.10 8.33 2.95
C LEU A 9 -3.58 8.18 2.90
N ARG A 10 -2.87 8.99 2.10
CA ARG A 10 -1.41 8.97 2.01
C ARG A 10 -0.74 9.23 3.35
N LYS A 11 -1.19 10.25 4.08
CA LYS A 11 -0.62 10.58 5.40
C LYS A 11 -0.88 9.50 6.45
N SER A 12 -2.07 8.89 6.44
CA SER A 12 -2.39 7.79 7.35
C SER A 12 -1.50 6.55 7.13
N HIS A 13 -0.95 6.40 5.93
CA HIS A 13 0.01 5.36 5.57
C HIS A 13 1.48 5.83 5.70
N ASN A 14 1.74 7.03 6.24
CA ASN A 14 3.08 7.62 6.38
C ASN A 14 3.89 7.69 5.07
N MET A 15 3.21 7.89 3.93
CA MET A 15 3.86 7.89 2.61
C MET A 15 4.24 9.30 2.14
N SER A 16 5.36 9.42 1.43
CA SER A 16 5.68 10.63 0.64
C SER A 16 4.84 10.68 -0.63
N GLN A 17 4.78 11.85 -1.29
CA GLN A 17 4.11 11.95 -2.59
C GLN A 17 4.84 11.15 -3.68
N GLU A 18 6.18 11.02 -3.61
CA GLU A 18 6.91 10.10 -4.50
C GLU A 18 6.51 8.65 -4.24
N ALA A 19 6.42 8.23 -2.97
CA ALA A 19 6.09 6.86 -2.61
C ALA A 19 4.69 6.47 -3.10
N LEU A 20 3.70 7.35 -2.95
CA LEU A 20 2.37 7.10 -3.50
C LEU A 20 2.42 7.05 -5.03
N GLY A 21 3.17 7.96 -5.66
CA GLY A 21 3.37 7.98 -7.11
C GLY A 21 3.86 6.63 -7.64
N ALA A 22 4.90 6.08 -7.02
CA ALA A 22 5.47 4.79 -7.38
C ALA A 22 4.46 3.64 -7.25
N VAL A 23 3.66 3.62 -6.18
CA VAL A 23 2.65 2.58 -5.93
C VAL A 23 1.56 2.57 -7.00
N ILE A 24 1.06 3.74 -7.39
CA ILE A 24 -0.05 3.84 -8.37
C ILE A 24 0.46 4.11 -9.79
N ASN A 25 1.74 3.84 -10.07
CA ASN A 25 2.37 4.00 -11.39
C ASN A 25 2.19 5.41 -12.00
N THR A 26 2.39 6.45 -11.18
CA THR A 26 2.32 7.85 -11.60
C THR A 26 3.49 8.68 -11.05
N THR A 27 3.52 9.97 -11.35
CA THR A 27 4.59 10.87 -10.91
C THR A 27 4.23 11.58 -9.61
N GLN A 28 5.25 11.98 -8.83
CA GLN A 28 5.07 12.81 -7.64
C GLN A 28 4.30 14.10 -7.95
N GLN A 29 4.54 14.69 -9.12
CA GLN A 29 3.89 15.92 -9.57
C GLN A 29 2.40 15.67 -9.86
N ALA A 30 2.04 14.51 -10.43
CA ALA A 30 0.64 14.12 -10.60
C ALA A 30 -0.05 14.00 -9.24
N VAL A 31 0.55 13.29 -8.27
CA VAL A 31 0.02 13.18 -6.90
C VAL A 31 -0.17 14.55 -6.26
N SER A 32 0.83 15.44 -6.35
CA SER A 32 0.75 16.80 -5.81
C SER A 32 -0.39 17.62 -6.43
N LYS A 33 -0.65 17.46 -7.73
CA LYS A 33 -1.79 18.13 -8.40
C LYS A 33 -3.14 17.52 -8.01
N MET A 34 -3.21 16.20 -7.86
CA MET A 34 -4.42 15.51 -7.39
C MET A 34 -4.80 15.95 -5.97
N GLU A 35 -3.81 16.08 -5.07
CA GLU A 35 -4.05 16.54 -3.69
C GLU A 35 -4.47 18.02 -3.58
N LYS A 36 -4.35 18.78 -4.67
CA LYS A 36 -4.74 20.18 -4.76
C LYS A 36 -6.01 20.38 -5.59
N ASP A 37 -6.60 19.30 -6.11
CA ASP A 37 -7.77 19.32 -7.01
C ASP A 37 -7.51 20.09 -8.34
N ILE A 38 -6.25 20.11 -8.80
CA ILE A 38 -5.82 20.86 -10.01
C ILE A 38 -5.74 19.96 -11.26
N CYS A 39 -5.93 18.65 -11.12
CA CYS A 39 -5.82 17.69 -12.21
C CYS A 39 -6.96 16.67 -12.17
N PHE A 40 -7.39 16.23 -13.35
CA PHE A 40 -8.28 15.09 -13.48
C PHE A 40 -7.55 13.81 -13.07
N ILE A 41 -8.24 12.97 -12.30
CA ILE A 41 -7.78 11.63 -11.93
C ILE A 41 -8.28 10.69 -13.03
N SER A 42 -7.37 9.94 -13.67
CA SER A 42 -7.80 8.91 -14.61
C SER A 42 -8.48 7.76 -13.88
N THR A 43 -9.39 7.06 -14.55
CA THR A 43 -10.09 5.91 -13.97
C THR A 43 -9.12 4.85 -13.48
N ASP A 44 -8.03 4.58 -14.22
CA ASP A 44 -7.01 3.61 -13.83
C ASP A 44 -6.31 3.98 -12.52
N LEU A 45 -5.96 5.26 -12.34
CA LEU A 45 -5.36 5.74 -11.09
C LEU A 45 -6.36 5.67 -9.94
N LEU A 46 -7.63 5.98 -10.20
CA LEU A 46 -8.69 5.92 -9.20
C LEU A 46 -8.92 4.49 -8.72
N ILE A 47 -8.96 3.51 -9.64
CA ILE A 47 -9.06 2.08 -9.32
C ILE A 47 -7.83 1.64 -8.54
N SER A 48 -6.62 1.99 -9.00
CA SER A 48 -5.36 1.61 -8.34
C SER A 48 -5.29 2.15 -6.90
N MET A 49 -5.74 3.39 -6.68
CA MET A 49 -5.82 3.97 -5.34
C MET A 49 -6.88 3.27 -4.47
N ALA A 50 -8.05 2.96 -5.04
CA ALA A 50 -9.12 2.26 -4.34
C ALA A 50 -8.68 0.87 -3.86
N GLU A 51 -8.00 0.12 -4.73
CA GLU A 51 -7.43 -1.19 -4.40
C GLU A 51 -6.33 -1.08 -3.34
N TYR A 52 -5.34 -0.19 -3.55
CA TYR A 52 -4.21 -0.04 -2.65
C TYR A 52 -4.61 0.39 -1.24
N PHE A 53 -5.47 1.40 -1.12
CA PHE A 53 -5.96 1.87 0.18
C PHE A 53 -7.12 1.02 0.72
N ASN A 54 -7.59 0.05 -0.07
CA ASN A 54 -8.75 -0.78 0.21
C ASN A 54 -9.96 0.07 0.64
N VAL A 55 -10.34 1.02 -0.21
CA VAL A 55 -11.48 1.93 -0.06
C VAL A 55 -12.30 1.99 -1.35
N THR A 56 -13.51 2.55 -1.30
CA THR A 56 -14.32 2.81 -2.50
C THR A 56 -13.80 4.02 -3.27
N THR A 57 -14.06 4.05 -4.57
CA THR A 57 -13.81 5.22 -5.42
C THR A 57 -14.60 6.43 -4.95
N ASP A 58 -15.83 6.21 -4.47
CA ASP A 58 -16.71 7.26 -3.94
C ASP A 58 -16.11 7.92 -2.70
N TYR A 59 -15.44 7.15 -1.84
CA TYR A 59 -14.70 7.69 -0.71
C TYR A 59 -13.52 8.57 -1.17
N ILE A 60 -12.75 8.13 -2.18
CA ILE A 60 -11.62 8.91 -2.72
C ILE A 60 -12.11 10.22 -3.34
N LEU A 61 -13.23 10.19 -4.05
CA LEU A 61 -13.83 11.35 -4.69
C LEU A 61 -14.61 12.26 -3.72
N GLY A 62 -14.75 11.87 -2.45
CA GLY A 62 -15.49 12.63 -1.44
C GLY A 62 -17.02 12.60 -1.65
N LEU A 63 -17.53 11.63 -2.41
CA LEU A 63 -18.97 11.41 -2.62
C LEU A 63 -19.63 10.64 -1.47
N SER A 64 -18.83 9.97 -0.64
CA SER A 64 -19.26 9.21 0.52
C SER A 64 -18.22 9.21 1.62
N ASP A 65 -18.65 9.23 2.88
CA ASP A 65 -17.77 9.02 4.05
C ASP A 65 -17.57 7.53 4.38
N ILE A 66 -18.28 6.65 3.68
CA ILE A 66 -18.17 5.20 3.86
C ILE A 66 -16.93 4.71 3.10
N LYS A 67 -15.88 4.34 3.84
CA LYS A 67 -14.63 3.82 3.27
C LYS A 67 -14.82 2.55 2.46
N ARG A 68 -15.72 1.65 2.86
CA ARG A 68 -15.91 0.32 2.27
C ARG A 68 -17.38 -0.05 2.20
N ASP A 69 -17.76 -0.73 1.13
CA ASP A 69 -19.06 -1.39 1.06
C ASP A 69 -19.15 -2.56 2.06
N LEU A 70 -20.34 -3.16 2.20
CA LEU A 70 -20.57 -4.30 3.10
C LEU A 70 -19.59 -5.45 2.80
N SER A 71 -19.41 -5.78 1.52
CA SER A 71 -18.49 -6.84 1.08
C SER A 71 -17.04 -6.55 1.50
N GLY A 72 -16.57 -5.31 1.31
CA GLY A 72 -15.24 -4.87 1.73
C GLY A 72 -15.06 -4.87 3.24
N GLN A 73 -16.12 -4.60 4.02
CA GLN A 73 -16.09 -4.73 5.48
C GLN A 73 -15.98 -6.19 5.92
N PHE A 74 -16.74 -7.11 5.31
CA PHE A 74 -16.63 -8.54 5.62
C PHE A 74 -15.24 -9.11 5.30
N ARG A 75 -14.66 -8.73 4.16
CA ARG A 75 -13.29 -9.15 3.78
C ARG A 75 -12.26 -8.69 4.81
N MET A 76 -12.34 -7.43 5.25
CA MET A 76 -11.44 -6.91 6.28
C MET A 76 -11.60 -7.62 7.62
N ASN A 77 -12.82 -7.86 8.05
CA ASN A 77 -13.07 -8.56 9.31
C ASN A 77 -12.51 -9.99 9.24
N GLN A 78 -12.65 -10.67 8.11
CA GLN A 78 -12.08 -12.00 7.90
C GLN A 78 -10.54 -12.01 7.97
N GLU A 79 -9.86 -11.06 7.33
CA GLU A 79 -8.41 -10.92 7.44
C GLU A 79 -7.96 -10.58 8.86
N MET A 80 -8.70 -9.72 9.56
CA MET A 80 -8.44 -9.41 10.96
C MET A 80 -8.62 -10.62 11.88
N ASP A 81 -9.64 -11.44 11.63
CA ASP A 81 -9.88 -12.68 12.39
C ASP A 81 -8.73 -13.67 12.21
N GLN A 82 -8.18 -13.79 10.99
CA GLN A 82 -7.01 -14.64 10.73
C GLN A 82 -5.76 -14.18 11.50
N CYS A 83 -5.61 -12.87 11.69
CA CYS A 83 -4.48 -12.27 12.42
C CYS A 83 -4.74 -12.09 13.93
N TYR A 84 -5.91 -12.49 14.44
CA TYR A 84 -6.30 -12.16 15.81
C TYR A 84 -5.35 -12.75 16.87
N ASP A 85 -5.01 -14.04 16.75
CA ASP A 85 -4.13 -14.74 17.70
C ASP A 85 -2.73 -14.10 17.76
N ILE A 86 -2.13 -13.79 16.60
CA ILE A 86 -0.79 -13.20 16.57
C ILE A 86 -0.77 -11.79 17.17
N VAL A 87 -1.81 -10.97 16.91
CA VAL A 87 -1.93 -9.63 17.50
C VAL A 87 -2.08 -9.71 19.01
N LEU A 88 -2.90 -10.66 19.51
CA LEU A 88 -3.09 -10.86 20.94
C LEU A 88 -1.77 -11.27 21.63
N ARG A 89 -1.05 -12.22 21.05
CA ARG A 89 0.28 -12.64 21.56
C ARG A 89 1.27 -11.49 21.55
N TYR A 90 1.33 -10.74 20.45
CA TYR A 90 2.23 -9.59 20.31
C TYR A 90 1.99 -8.55 21.41
N ARG A 91 0.73 -8.23 21.75
CA ARG A 91 0.39 -7.29 22.83
C ARG A 91 0.84 -7.77 24.21
N ASN A 92 0.86 -9.07 24.43
CA ASN A 92 1.25 -9.68 25.71
C ASN A 92 2.78 -9.80 25.87
N LEU A 93 3.57 -9.46 24.85
CA LEU A 93 5.03 -9.44 24.94
C LEU A 93 5.54 -8.18 25.66
N SER A 94 6.71 -8.30 26.30
CA SER A 94 7.44 -7.16 26.84
C SER A 94 7.85 -6.19 25.72
N ASP A 95 8.08 -4.92 26.06
CA ASP A 95 8.50 -3.89 25.10
C ASP A 95 9.76 -4.29 24.32
N ILE A 96 10.71 -4.94 24.98
CA ILE A 96 11.94 -5.48 24.35
C ILE A 96 11.57 -6.54 23.31
N ASN A 97 10.74 -7.52 23.67
CA ASN A 97 10.37 -8.61 22.78
C ASN A 97 9.51 -8.12 21.60
N GLN A 98 8.65 -7.13 21.82
CA GLN A 98 7.91 -6.46 20.77
C GLN A 98 8.86 -5.79 19.76
N LYS A 99 9.86 -5.05 20.24
CA LYS A 99 10.89 -4.45 19.38
C LYS A 99 11.69 -5.50 18.61
N THR A 100 12.09 -6.59 19.27
CA THR A 100 12.78 -7.70 18.62
C THR A 100 11.93 -8.31 17.51
N LEU A 101 10.65 -8.59 17.75
CA LEU A 101 9.77 -9.15 16.72
C LEU A 101 9.62 -8.21 15.52
N ARG A 102 9.50 -6.90 15.76
CA ARG A 102 9.48 -5.89 14.68
C ARG A 102 10.76 -5.93 13.84
N CYS A 103 11.92 -6.08 14.47
CA CYS A 103 13.18 -6.19 13.73
C CYS A 103 13.24 -7.47 12.89
N VAL A 104 12.78 -8.60 13.44
CA VAL A 104 12.72 -9.87 12.72
C VAL A 104 11.78 -9.77 11.52
N LEU A 105 10.58 -9.23 11.69
CA LEU A 105 9.62 -9.00 10.61
C LEU A 105 10.24 -8.18 9.48
N LYS A 106 10.86 -7.04 9.80
CA LYS A 106 11.56 -6.21 8.80
C LYS A 106 12.66 -6.96 8.05
N ARG A 107 13.42 -7.82 8.74
CA ARG A 107 14.48 -8.60 8.09
C ARG A 107 13.91 -9.64 7.12
N LEU A 108 12.78 -10.26 7.47
CA LEU A 108 12.07 -11.22 6.63
C LEU A 108 11.51 -10.55 5.37
N GLU A 109 10.86 -9.38 5.52
CA GLU A 109 10.38 -8.58 4.38
C GLU A 109 11.52 -8.22 3.43
N GLN A 110 12.66 -7.78 3.99
CA GLN A 110 13.85 -7.46 3.20
C GLN A 110 14.42 -8.68 2.47
N ALA A 111 14.44 -9.86 3.10
CA ALA A 111 14.93 -11.10 2.48
C ALA A 111 14.06 -11.51 1.29
N GLN A 112 12.73 -11.36 1.39
CA GLN A 112 11.81 -11.65 0.29
C GLN A 112 12.05 -10.75 -0.92
N LEU A 113 12.31 -9.45 -0.70
CA LEU A 113 12.65 -8.53 -1.79
C LEU A 113 13.97 -8.91 -2.47
N GLU A 114 14.99 -9.30 -1.68
CA GLU A 114 16.29 -9.76 -2.19
C GLU A 114 16.15 -11.02 -3.09
N GLU A 115 15.32 -11.98 -2.68
CA GLU A 115 15.03 -13.20 -3.47
C GLU A 115 14.33 -12.89 -4.80
N ILE A 116 13.37 -11.96 -4.80
CA ILE A 116 12.67 -11.52 -6.02
C ILE A 116 13.63 -10.78 -6.97
N GLU A 117 14.53 -9.95 -6.45
CA GLU A 117 15.55 -9.26 -7.26
C GLU A 117 16.56 -10.21 -7.89
N LEU A 118 16.94 -11.30 -7.21
CA LEU A 118 17.82 -12.33 -7.75
C LEU A 118 17.16 -13.08 -8.91
N CYS A 119 15.90 -13.50 -8.72
CA CYS A 119 15.12 -14.21 -9.73
C CYS A 119 14.88 -13.36 -11.01
N THR A 120 14.69 -12.04 -10.86
CA THR A 120 14.51 -11.13 -12.01
C THR A 120 15.81 -10.80 -12.75
N LYS A 121 16.98 -10.93 -12.12
CA LYS A 121 18.30 -10.76 -12.76
C LYS A 121 18.67 -11.96 -13.62
N GLU A 122 18.37 -13.18 -13.18
CA GLU A 122 18.64 -14.42 -13.94
C GLU A 122 17.86 -14.51 -15.26
N VAL A 123 16.63 -13.97 -15.29
CA VAL A 123 15.82 -13.93 -16.53
C VAL A 123 16.40 -12.97 -17.58
N LYS A 124 17.07 -11.88 -17.15
CA LYS A 124 17.66 -10.90 -18.07
C LYS A 124 18.97 -11.37 -18.69
N THR A 125 19.82 -12.06 -17.93
CA THR A 125 21.07 -12.64 -18.46
C THR A 125 20.79 -13.75 -19.48
N ASN A 126 19.76 -14.56 -19.24
CA ASN A 126 19.42 -15.67 -20.16
C ASN A 126 18.77 -15.21 -21.48
N ALA A 127 18.25 -13.97 -21.54
CA ALA A 127 17.68 -13.40 -22.77
C ALA A 127 18.76 -12.78 -23.67
N GLU A 128 19.87 -12.31 -23.09
CA GLU A 128 21.00 -11.73 -23.84
C GLU A 128 21.88 -12.83 -24.47
N ASP A 129 22.02 -13.98 -23.81
CA ASP A 129 22.81 -15.12 -24.31
C ASP A 129 22.10 -15.96 -25.38
N SER A 130 20.79 -15.75 -25.61
CA SER A 130 20.03 -16.44 -26.67
C SER A 130 20.01 -15.68 -28.02
N CYS A 131 20.64 -14.50 -28.08
CA CYS A 131 20.68 -13.64 -29.28
C CYS A 131 22.09 -13.47 -29.87
N MET A 132 23.07 -14.25 -29.40
CA MET A 132 24.40 -14.39 -30.04
C MET A 132 24.60 -15.83 -30.55
#